data_AF-A0A1C5ZJL3-F1
#
_entry.id   AF-A0A1C5ZJL3-F1
#
_cell.length_a   1.000
_cell.length_b   1.000
_cell.length_c   1.000
_cell.angle_alpha   90.00
_cell.angle_beta   90.00
_cell.angle_gamma   90.00
#
_symmetry.space_group_name_H-M   'P 1'
#
loop_
_entity.id
_entity.type
_entity.pdbx_description
1 polymer ?
#
loop_
_entity_poly.entity_id
_entity_poly.type
_entity_poly.pdbx_seq_one_letter_code
_entity_poly.pdbx_strand_id
1 'polypeptide(L)'
;MKPLYGDWNTTLPKDCLQTGEKIDRETMFHFRENAGNQNDSMIQMSEVADIVGGLPIYDTIRREHPYAPWIYAGQCYAGQRTNKNPALMPMIYICSRYRADTREQLQMNIEMAKHTCRMIAAAGAIPIAPHLYFPRFMDDNLPDERYFGMGAGKRLMDLCVTFHVVTVDGVISEGMQEEIKYMTETLLLEGSVKNYTRQEAEKIVMDRMER
;
A
#
# COMPACT_ATOMS: atom_id res chain seq x y z
N MET A 1 -24.98 2.57 -10.57
CA MET A 1 -23.98 2.69 -9.49
C MET A 1 -23.25 1.36 -9.25
N LYS A 2 -21.92 1.34 -9.09
CA LYS A 2 -21.18 0.14 -8.63
C LYS A 2 -21.54 -0.18 -7.17
N PRO A 3 -21.61 -1.46 -6.77
CA PRO A 3 -21.92 -1.81 -5.39
C PRO A 3 -20.82 -1.35 -4.42
N LEU A 4 -21.22 -1.04 -3.19
CA LEU A 4 -20.29 -0.85 -2.07
C LEU A 4 -19.92 -2.22 -1.51
N TYR A 5 -18.73 -2.30 -0.92
CA TYR A 5 -18.26 -3.54 -0.33
C TYR A 5 -18.94 -3.81 1.01
N GLY A 6 -19.68 -4.92 1.11
CA GLY A 6 -20.27 -5.36 2.36
C GLY A 6 -19.39 -6.39 3.06
N ASP A 7 -19.27 -7.57 2.48
CA ASP A 7 -18.47 -8.67 3.03
C ASP A 7 -17.87 -9.57 1.93
N TRP A 8 -16.99 -10.48 2.37
CA TRP A 8 -16.30 -11.45 1.50
C TRP A 8 -17.20 -12.55 0.92
N ASN A 9 -18.41 -12.73 1.46
CA ASN A 9 -19.29 -13.85 1.12
C ASN A 9 -20.32 -13.49 0.05
N THR A 10 -20.65 -12.21 -0.07
CA THR A 10 -21.75 -11.70 -0.88
C THR A 10 -21.28 -10.98 -2.14
N THR A 11 -20.17 -10.23 -2.07
CA THR A 11 -19.66 -9.46 -3.21
C THR A 11 -18.14 -9.53 -3.25
N LEU A 12 -17.58 -9.95 -4.39
CA LEU A 12 -16.14 -10.00 -4.56
C LEU A 12 -15.60 -8.55 -4.56
N PRO A 13 -14.51 -8.24 -3.82
CA PRO A 13 -14.01 -6.88 -3.74
C PRO A 13 -13.80 -6.23 -5.10
N LYS A 14 -13.27 -6.96 -6.08
CA LYS A 14 -13.02 -6.48 -7.46
C LYS A 14 -14.26 -5.94 -8.19
N ASP A 15 -15.46 -6.38 -7.80
CA ASP A 15 -16.73 -6.01 -8.42
C ASP A 15 -17.37 -4.79 -7.73
N CYS A 16 -16.79 -4.34 -6.61
CA CYS A 16 -17.21 -3.16 -5.86
C CYS A 16 -16.47 -1.89 -6.30
N LEU A 17 -16.92 -0.75 -5.80
CA LEU A 17 -16.20 0.51 -5.89
C LEU A 17 -14.81 0.40 -5.20
N GLN A 18 -13.72 0.65 -5.94
CA GLN A 18 -12.35 0.54 -5.41
C GLN A 18 -11.81 1.87 -4.91
N THR A 19 -10.91 1.84 -3.92
CA THR A 19 -10.24 3.06 -3.43
C THR A 19 -9.52 3.78 -4.57
N GLY A 20 -9.71 5.09 -4.67
CA GLY A 20 -9.15 5.92 -5.73
C GLY A 20 -10.01 6.01 -7.00
N GLU A 21 -11.06 5.20 -7.13
CA GLU A 21 -11.99 5.31 -8.26
C GLU A 21 -12.74 6.65 -8.23
N LYS A 22 -12.87 7.27 -9.40
CA LYS A 22 -13.67 8.48 -9.57
C LYS A 22 -15.14 8.17 -9.41
N ILE A 23 -15.84 9.02 -8.68
CA ILE A 23 -17.25 8.87 -8.36
C ILE A 23 -18.09 9.47 -9.49
N ASP A 24 -18.98 8.67 -10.06
CA ASP A 24 -19.97 9.14 -11.01
C ASP A 24 -21.09 9.95 -10.33
N ARG A 25 -21.95 10.58 -11.13
CA ARG A 25 -23.01 11.46 -10.62
C ARG A 25 -24.06 10.71 -9.79
N GLU A 26 -24.42 9.49 -10.18
CA GLU A 26 -25.42 8.68 -9.49
C GLU A 26 -24.94 8.29 -8.09
N THR A 27 -23.70 7.79 -8.02
CA THR A 27 -23.00 7.43 -6.78
C THR A 27 -22.82 8.66 -5.89
N MET A 28 -22.44 9.81 -6.46
CA MET A 28 -22.35 11.07 -5.70
C MET A 28 -23.67 11.44 -5.01
N PHE A 29 -24.79 11.36 -5.72
CA PHE A 29 -26.10 11.64 -5.15
C PHE A 29 -26.44 10.64 -4.04
N HIS A 30 -26.19 9.34 -4.25
CA HIS A 30 -26.40 8.32 -3.23
C HIS A 30 -25.66 8.65 -1.91
N PHE A 31 -24.38 9.01 -1.99
CA PHE A 31 -23.60 9.39 -0.81
C PHE A 31 -24.14 10.65 -0.11
N ARG A 32 -24.62 11.64 -0.87
CA ARG A 32 -25.18 12.89 -0.30
C ARG A 32 -26.50 12.67 0.42
N GLU A 33 -27.40 11.90 -0.18
CA GLU A 33 -28.73 11.63 0.39
C GLU A 33 -28.63 10.76 1.66
N ASN A 34 -27.60 9.92 1.75
CA ASN A 34 -27.39 8.99 2.87
C ASN A 34 -26.22 9.40 3.77
N ALA A 35 -25.83 10.68 3.77
CA ALA A 35 -24.67 11.15 4.52
C ALA A 35 -24.97 11.23 6.04
N GLY A 36 -24.11 10.62 6.85
CA GLY A 36 -24.07 10.83 8.30
C GLY A 36 -23.13 11.96 8.72
N ASN A 37 -22.14 12.28 7.86
CA ASN A 37 -21.16 13.32 8.07
C ASN A 37 -20.68 13.87 6.73
N GLN A 38 -20.69 15.20 6.53
CA GLN A 38 -20.24 15.81 5.30
C GLN A 38 -19.63 17.20 5.50
N ASN A 39 -18.66 17.51 4.65
CA ASN A 39 -18.07 18.84 4.49
C ASN A 39 -17.61 19.04 3.03
N ASP A 40 -16.96 20.17 2.75
CA ASP A 40 -16.55 20.54 1.39
C ASP A 40 -15.61 19.56 0.70
N SER A 41 -14.95 18.64 1.42
CA SER A 41 -13.96 17.73 0.84
C SER A 41 -14.16 16.26 1.22
N MET A 42 -15.24 15.93 1.93
CA MET A 42 -15.53 14.57 2.37
C MET A 42 -17.03 14.38 2.60
N ILE A 43 -17.55 13.22 2.20
CA ILE A 43 -18.91 12.75 2.53
C ILE A 43 -18.78 11.31 3.02
N GLN A 44 -19.34 11.02 4.18
CA GLN A 44 -19.39 9.67 4.77
C GLN A 44 -20.84 9.25 4.93
N MET A 45 -21.12 8.00 4.58
CA MET A 45 -22.44 7.41 4.77
C MET A 45 -22.79 7.32 6.26
N SER A 46 -24.09 7.32 6.56
CA SER A 46 -24.61 7.18 7.92
C SER A 46 -24.61 5.73 8.41
N GLU A 47 -24.77 4.79 7.49
CA GLU A 47 -24.72 3.36 7.78
C GLU A 47 -23.29 2.90 8.07
N VAL A 48 -23.14 2.07 9.11
CA VAL A 48 -21.86 1.45 9.46
C VAL A 48 -21.54 0.37 8.44
N ALA A 49 -20.38 0.49 7.79
CA ALA A 49 -19.95 -0.48 6.80
C ALA A 49 -19.30 -1.71 7.43
N ASP A 50 -18.47 -1.52 8.46
CA ASP A 50 -17.84 -2.58 9.26
C ASP A 50 -17.34 -2.03 10.62
N ILE A 51 -16.79 -2.89 11.48
CA ILE A 51 -16.18 -2.54 12.76
C ILE A 51 -14.73 -3.00 12.81
N VAL A 52 -13.80 -2.05 12.92
CA VAL A 52 -12.35 -2.32 13.01
C VAL A 52 -11.83 -1.83 14.35
N GLY A 53 -11.20 -2.72 15.12
CA GLY A 53 -10.65 -2.37 16.45
C GLY A 53 -11.71 -1.84 17.43
N GLY A 54 -12.96 -2.29 17.29
CA GLY A 54 -14.09 -1.84 18.11
C GLY A 54 -14.68 -0.48 17.71
N LEU A 55 -14.21 0.12 16.62
CA LEU A 55 -14.70 1.40 16.10
C LEU A 55 -15.38 1.20 14.73
N PRO A 56 -16.53 1.86 14.49
CA PRO A 56 -17.21 1.76 13.21
C PRO A 56 -16.43 2.47 12.10
N ILE A 57 -16.47 1.89 10.91
CA ILE A 57 -15.99 2.51 9.68
C ILE A 57 -17.15 2.71 8.70
N TYR A 58 -17.03 3.73 7.86
CA TYR A 58 -18.10 4.22 6.99
C TYR A 58 -17.57 4.39 5.58
N ASP A 59 -18.37 3.99 4.59
CA ASP A 59 -18.11 4.32 3.19
C ASP A 59 -17.92 5.82 3.04
N THR A 60 -16.78 6.19 2.47
CA THR A 60 -16.33 7.57 2.41
C THR A 60 -15.92 7.94 1.00
N ILE A 61 -16.42 9.06 0.50
CA ILE A 61 -15.90 9.72 -0.70
C ILE A 61 -15.19 11.02 -0.30
N ARG A 62 -14.14 11.38 -1.04
CA ARG A 62 -13.33 12.58 -0.77
C ARG A 62 -12.89 13.27 -2.04
N ARG A 63 -12.43 14.51 -1.92
CA ARG A 63 -11.70 15.23 -2.97
C ARG A 63 -10.57 16.05 -2.36
N GLU A 64 -9.48 16.21 -3.09
CA GLU A 64 -8.29 16.93 -2.61
C GLU A 64 -8.53 18.44 -2.47
N HIS A 65 -9.28 19.02 -3.41
CA HIS A 65 -9.63 20.43 -3.43
C HIS A 65 -11.01 20.64 -4.09
N PRO A 66 -11.63 21.83 -3.99
CA PRO A 66 -13.00 22.06 -4.47
C PRO A 66 -13.25 21.77 -5.96
N TYR A 67 -12.20 21.85 -6.78
CA TYR A 67 -12.25 21.58 -8.23
C TYR A 67 -11.80 20.16 -8.61
N ALA A 68 -11.37 19.34 -7.66
CA ALA A 68 -10.97 17.96 -7.94
C ALA A 68 -12.23 17.07 -8.09
N PRO A 69 -12.16 16.03 -8.92
CA PRO A 69 -13.19 15.00 -8.93
C PRO A 69 -13.27 14.34 -7.56
N TRP A 70 -14.47 13.90 -7.20
CA TRP A 70 -14.65 13.04 -6.04
C TRP A 70 -14.11 11.64 -6.34
N ILE A 71 -13.45 11.06 -5.35
CA ILE A 71 -12.90 9.72 -5.39
C ILE A 71 -13.40 8.92 -4.19
N TYR A 72 -13.55 7.61 -4.37
CA TYR A 72 -13.84 6.72 -3.25
C TYR A 72 -12.61 6.58 -2.36
N ALA A 73 -12.76 6.86 -1.07
CA ALA A 73 -11.71 6.77 -0.07
C ALA A 73 -11.66 5.39 0.61
N GLY A 74 -12.62 4.51 0.33
CA GLY A 74 -12.82 3.25 1.04
C GLY A 74 -13.70 3.43 2.28
N GLN A 75 -13.52 2.54 3.24
CA GLN A 75 -14.26 2.56 4.50
C GLN A 75 -13.36 3.13 5.59
N CYS A 76 -13.73 4.30 6.10
CA CYS A 76 -12.89 5.12 6.98
C CYS A 76 -13.54 5.28 8.35
N TYR A 77 -12.73 5.52 9.40
CA TYR A 77 -13.26 5.99 10.68
C TYR A 77 -14.00 7.33 10.50
N ALA A 78 -14.92 7.62 11.42
CA ALA A 78 -15.63 8.90 11.44
C ALA A 78 -14.65 10.10 11.41
N GLY A 79 -14.88 11.04 10.49
CA GLY A 79 -14.06 12.22 10.29
C GLY A 79 -12.75 11.98 9.52
N GLN A 80 -12.39 10.73 9.23
CA GLN A 80 -11.14 10.37 8.57
C GLN A 80 -11.34 10.04 7.09
N ARG A 81 -10.22 9.98 6.35
CA ARG A 81 -10.20 9.84 4.88
C ARG A 81 -9.32 8.71 4.37
N THR A 82 -8.81 7.89 5.29
CA THR A 82 -7.92 6.78 4.98
C THR A 82 -8.67 5.49 5.17
N ASN A 83 -8.73 4.67 4.13
CA ASN A 83 -9.33 3.35 4.19
C ASN A 83 -8.73 2.53 5.35
N LYS A 84 -9.59 1.82 6.07
CA LYS A 84 -9.23 0.91 7.15
C LYS A 84 -9.63 -0.53 6.89
N ASN A 85 -10.44 -0.80 5.86
CA ASN A 85 -10.80 -2.16 5.48
C ASN A 85 -9.74 -2.77 4.53
N PRO A 86 -8.99 -3.81 4.94
CA PRO A 86 -8.01 -4.47 4.07
C PRO A 86 -8.59 -5.03 2.78
N ALA A 87 -9.88 -5.37 2.73
CA ALA A 87 -10.54 -5.86 1.52
C ALA A 87 -10.52 -4.85 0.37
N LEU A 88 -10.44 -3.56 0.72
CA LEU A 88 -10.41 -2.43 -0.21
C LEU A 88 -9.03 -1.79 -0.31
N MET A 89 -8.00 -2.31 0.37
CA MET A 89 -6.67 -1.71 0.35
C MET A 89 -5.91 -2.08 -0.93
N PRO A 90 -5.34 -1.11 -1.66
CA PRO A 90 -4.48 -1.41 -2.79
C PRO A 90 -3.21 -2.11 -2.31
N MET A 91 -2.76 -3.11 -3.06
CA MET A 91 -1.48 -3.76 -2.83
C MET A 91 -0.35 -2.95 -3.50
N ILE A 92 0.71 -2.67 -2.75
CA ILE A 92 1.85 -1.86 -3.19
C ILE A 92 3.14 -2.66 -3.02
N TYR A 93 3.87 -2.86 -4.13
CA TYR A 93 5.15 -3.54 -4.07
C TYR A 93 6.23 -2.62 -3.50
N ILE A 94 7.02 -3.11 -2.54
CA ILE A 94 8.13 -2.38 -1.94
C ILE A 94 9.43 -2.92 -2.51
N CYS A 95 10.11 -2.08 -3.29
CA CYS A 95 11.41 -2.38 -3.89
C CYS A 95 12.50 -1.67 -3.09
N SER A 96 13.28 -2.43 -2.33
CA SER A 96 14.40 -1.90 -1.54
C SER A 96 15.53 -2.91 -1.46
N ARG A 97 16.74 -2.41 -1.24
CA ARG A 97 17.92 -3.26 -1.12
C ARG A 97 17.77 -4.17 0.10
N TYR A 98 18.07 -5.46 -0.08
CA TYR A 98 18.13 -6.44 1.01
C TYR A 98 19.57 -6.83 1.32
N ARG A 99 20.27 -7.42 0.35
CA ARG A 99 21.64 -7.92 0.52
C ARG A 99 22.63 -6.80 0.87
N ALA A 100 23.57 -7.13 1.74
CA ALA A 100 24.67 -6.28 2.14
C ALA A 100 25.91 -7.10 2.51
N ASP A 101 27.08 -6.46 2.49
CA ASP A 101 28.36 -7.12 2.77
C ASP A 101 28.62 -7.25 4.27
N THR A 102 27.99 -6.39 5.09
CA THR A 102 28.10 -6.41 6.54
C THR A 102 26.75 -6.64 7.21
N ARG A 103 26.78 -7.17 8.44
CA ARG A 103 25.58 -7.44 9.23
C ARG A 103 24.85 -6.16 9.60
N GLU A 104 25.58 -5.09 9.88
CA GLU A 104 25.03 -3.77 10.22
C GLU A 104 24.26 -3.18 9.04
N GLN A 105 24.83 -3.27 7.83
CA GLN A 105 24.15 -2.82 6.62
C GLN A 105 22.93 -3.68 6.29
N LEU A 106 23.02 -5.00 6.47
CA LEU A 106 21.87 -5.90 6.30
C LEU A 106 20.75 -5.52 7.27
N GLN A 107 21.08 -5.25 8.54
CA GLN A 107 20.11 -4.83 9.54
C GLN A 107 19.47 -3.48 9.18
N MET A 108 20.25 -2.52 8.70
CA MET A 108 19.75 -1.22 8.23
C MET A 108 18.78 -1.38 7.06
N ASN A 109 19.12 -2.19 6.06
CA ASN A 109 18.26 -2.50 4.92
C ASN A 109 16.91 -3.09 5.36
N ILE A 110 16.95 -4.08 6.27
CA ILE A 110 15.76 -4.73 6.82
C ILE A 110 14.86 -3.73 7.56
N GLU A 111 15.44 -2.87 8.41
CA GLU A 111 14.63 -1.90 9.16
C GLU A 111 14.07 -0.78 8.28
N MET A 112 14.79 -0.36 7.24
CA MET A 112 14.25 0.57 6.24
C MET A 112 13.06 -0.03 5.50
N ALA A 113 13.17 -1.28 5.03
CA ALA A 113 12.06 -1.98 4.38
C ALA A 113 10.85 -2.12 5.31
N LYS A 114 11.06 -2.51 6.58
CA LYS A 114 9.99 -2.59 7.60
C LYS A 114 9.38 -1.22 7.90
N HIS A 115 10.19 -0.18 8.00
CA HIS A 115 9.72 1.18 8.22
C HIS A 115 8.77 1.61 7.10
N THR A 116 9.17 1.40 5.85
CA THR A 116 8.36 1.69 4.66
C THR A 116 7.07 0.90 4.66
N CYS A 117 7.12 -0.42 4.94
CA CYS A 117 5.92 -1.23 5.03
C CYS A 117 4.92 -0.66 6.05
N ARG A 118 5.38 -0.24 7.24
CA ARG A 118 4.52 0.38 8.26
C ARG A 118 3.89 1.68 7.77
N MET A 119 4.65 2.51 7.06
CA MET A 119 4.15 3.78 6.50
C MET A 119 3.05 3.54 5.46
N ILE A 120 3.26 2.58 4.56
CA ILE A 120 2.29 2.19 3.52
C ILE A 120 1.03 1.58 4.15
N ALA A 121 1.19 0.70 5.16
CA ALA A 121 0.07 0.16 5.92
C ALA A 121 -0.75 1.25 6.63
N ALA A 122 -0.08 2.21 7.28
CA ALA A 122 -0.74 3.32 7.93
C ALA A 122 -1.51 4.23 6.95
N ALA A 123 -1.04 4.32 5.71
CA ALA A 123 -1.67 5.07 4.62
C ALA A 123 -2.87 4.34 3.98
N GLY A 124 -3.25 3.15 4.47
CA GLY A 124 -4.42 2.41 4.01
C GLY A 124 -4.15 1.55 2.77
N ALA A 125 -2.95 0.98 2.67
CA ALA A 125 -2.52 0.08 1.59
C ALA A 125 -1.85 -1.18 2.16
N ILE A 126 -1.76 -2.25 1.37
CA ILE A 126 -1.08 -3.50 1.77
C ILE A 126 0.33 -3.51 1.18
N PRO A 127 1.40 -3.39 1.99
CA PRO A 127 2.77 -3.44 1.49
C PRO A 127 3.20 -4.88 1.20
N ILE A 128 3.84 -5.09 0.05
CA ILE A 128 4.39 -6.38 -0.37
C ILE A 128 5.90 -6.25 -0.52
N ALA A 129 6.64 -6.83 0.43
CA ALA A 129 8.10 -6.83 0.46
C ALA A 129 8.64 -8.27 0.56
N PRO A 130 8.69 -9.02 -0.54
CA PRO A 130 9.06 -10.44 -0.51
C PRO A 130 10.45 -10.69 0.08
N HIS A 131 11.38 -9.74 -0.10
CA HIS A 131 12.72 -9.78 0.46
C HIS A 131 12.77 -9.70 2.00
N LEU A 132 11.67 -9.38 2.69
CA LEU A 132 11.58 -9.53 4.15
C LEU A 132 11.05 -10.90 4.59
N TYR A 133 10.29 -11.57 3.73
CA TYR A 133 9.58 -12.80 4.03
C TYR A 133 10.35 -14.04 3.56
N PHE A 134 10.72 -14.09 2.29
CA PHE A 134 11.40 -15.22 1.65
C PHE A 134 12.72 -15.61 2.33
N PRO A 135 13.64 -14.67 2.67
CA PRO A 135 14.89 -15.03 3.32
C PRO A 135 14.75 -15.57 4.75
N ARG A 136 13.52 -15.64 5.30
CA ARG A 136 13.26 -16.26 6.61
C ARG A 136 13.23 -17.77 6.55
N PHE A 137 13.06 -18.34 5.36
CA PHE A 137 12.97 -19.78 5.14
C PHE A 137 13.64 -20.25 3.84
N MET A 138 14.28 -19.34 3.09
CA MET A 138 15.08 -19.64 1.89
C MET A 138 16.45 -18.95 1.98
N ASP A 139 17.44 -19.54 1.31
CA ASP A 139 18.79 -19.05 1.13
C ASP A 139 19.00 -18.59 -0.31
N ASP A 140 19.11 -17.27 -0.44
CA ASP A 140 19.33 -16.54 -1.67
C ASP A 140 20.69 -16.87 -2.36
N ASN A 141 21.58 -17.60 -1.68
CA ASN A 141 22.83 -18.12 -2.24
C ASN A 141 22.67 -19.46 -2.95
N LEU A 142 21.57 -20.19 -2.71
CA LEU A 142 21.24 -21.43 -3.41
C LEU A 142 20.53 -21.08 -4.74
N PRO A 143 21.04 -21.53 -5.90
CA PRO A 143 20.51 -21.11 -7.21
C PRO A 143 19.03 -21.43 -7.44
N ASP A 144 18.56 -22.58 -6.96
CA ASP A 144 17.18 -23.04 -7.06
C ASP A 144 16.23 -22.23 -6.18
N GLU A 145 16.61 -21.98 -4.93
CA GLU A 145 15.82 -21.14 -4.01
C GLU A 145 15.81 -19.67 -4.46
N ARG A 146 16.94 -19.16 -4.99
CA ARG A 146 16.98 -17.83 -5.62
C ARG A 146 16.04 -17.75 -6.82
N TYR A 147 16.03 -18.76 -7.69
CA TYR A 147 15.11 -18.82 -8.82
C TYR A 147 13.65 -18.76 -8.36
N PHE A 148 13.30 -19.53 -7.32
CA PHE A 148 11.97 -19.47 -6.72
C PHE A 148 11.66 -18.08 -6.16
N GLY A 149 12.54 -17.48 -5.36
CA GLY A 149 12.33 -16.18 -4.74
C GLY A 149 12.07 -15.07 -5.76
N MET A 150 12.83 -15.07 -6.86
CA MET A 150 12.63 -14.12 -7.97
C MET A 150 11.30 -14.36 -8.70
N GLY A 151 10.96 -15.61 -9.02
CA GLY A 151 9.71 -15.95 -9.70
C GLY A 151 8.47 -15.65 -8.85
N ALA A 152 8.50 -16.03 -7.58
CA ALA A 152 7.42 -15.77 -6.63
C ALA A 152 7.29 -14.27 -6.32
N GLY A 153 8.40 -13.54 -6.26
CA GLY A 153 8.41 -12.08 -6.13
C GLY A 153 7.66 -11.40 -7.29
N LYS A 154 7.95 -11.80 -8.53
CA LYS A 154 7.23 -11.30 -9.72
C LYS A 154 5.74 -11.64 -9.70
N ARG A 155 5.36 -12.86 -9.31
CA ARG A 155 3.94 -13.22 -9.15
C ARG A 155 3.22 -12.37 -8.10
N LEU A 156 3.92 -11.95 -7.05
CA LEU A 156 3.39 -11.03 -6.05
C LEU A 156 3.30 -9.59 -6.60
N MET A 157 4.24 -9.16 -7.47
CA MET A 157 4.15 -7.87 -8.17
C MET A 157 2.92 -7.79 -9.08
N ASP A 158 2.55 -8.89 -9.75
CA ASP A 158 1.38 -8.93 -10.64
C ASP A 158 0.05 -8.63 -9.91
N LEU A 159 0.02 -8.74 -8.58
CA LEU A 159 -1.14 -8.42 -7.73
C LEU A 159 -1.15 -6.95 -7.26
N CYS A 160 -0.04 -6.23 -7.44
CA CYS A 160 0.11 -4.86 -6.97
C CYS A 160 -0.39 -3.86 -8.03
N VAL A 161 -1.02 -2.78 -7.56
CA VAL A 161 -1.51 -1.70 -8.45
C VAL A 161 -0.46 -0.61 -8.71
N THR A 162 0.60 -0.58 -7.91
CA THR A 162 1.73 0.35 -8.00
C THR A 162 2.90 -0.17 -7.18
N PHE A 163 4.03 0.55 -7.20
CA PHE A 163 5.22 0.22 -6.44
C PHE A 163 5.84 1.45 -5.77
N HIS A 164 6.64 1.19 -4.74
CA HIS A 164 7.41 2.18 -4.01
C HIS A 164 8.88 1.73 -3.91
N VAL A 165 9.77 2.47 -4.57
CA VAL A 165 11.22 2.23 -4.52
C VAL A 165 11.82 3.03 -3.38
N VAL A 166 12.61 2.36 -2.54
CA VAL A 166 13.34 3.00 -1.44
C VAL A 166 14.83 2.82 -1.64
N THR A 167 15.55 3.94 -1.64
CA THR A 167 17.01 3.96 -1.76
C THR A 167 17.64 4.66 -0.57
N VAL A 168 18.85 4.23 -0.22
CA VAL A 168 19.75 4.96 0.68
C VAL A 168 20.94 5.44 -0.16
N ASP A 169 21.22 6.74 -0.11
CA ASP A 169 22.24 7.43 -0.92
C ASP A 169 22.12 7.17 -2.43
N GLY A 170 20.88 6.98 -2.92
CA GLY A 170 20.59 6.73 -4.33
C GLY A 170 21.00 5.35 -4.84
N VAL A 171 21.43 4.44 -3.96
CA VAL A 171 21.98 3.15 -4.38
C VAL A 171 20.86 2.18 -4.80
N ILE A 172 20.94 1.73 -6.06
CA ILE A 172 20.10 0.68 -6.64
C ILE A 172 20.94 -0.59 -6.80
N SER A 173 20.45 -1.71 -6.28
CA SER A 173 21.09 -3.02 -6.48
C SER A 173 20.64 -3.68 -7.78
N GLU A 174 21.39 -4.67 -8.27
CA GLU A 174 21.02 -5.46 -9.46
C GLU A 174 19.61 -6.06 -9.33
N GLY A 175 19.29 -6.66 -8.18
CA GLY A 175 17.96 -7.21 -7.92
C GLY A 175 16.87 -6.14 -8.01
N MET A 176 17.07 -4.97 -7.40
CA MET A 176 16.12 -3.86 -7.53
C MET A 176 15.97 -3.38 -8.97
N GLN A 177 17.05 -3.33 -9.74
CA GLN A 177 17.00 -2.92 -11.14
C GLN A 177 16.14 -3.89 -11.96
N GLU A 178 16.26 -5.19 -11.73
CA GLU A 178 15.41 -6.19 -12.38
C GLU A 178 13.94 -6.08 -11.98
N GLU A 179 13.66 -5.84 -10.70
CA GLU A 179 12.30 -5.61 -10.19
C GLU A 179 11.69 -4.36 -10.83
N ILE A 180 12.41 -3.23 -10.82
CA ILE A 180 11.98 -1.97 -11.41
C ILE A 180 11.69 -2.15 -12.89
N LYS A 181 12.62 -2.78 -13.62
CA LYS A 181 12.45 -3.05 -15.05
C LYS A 181 11.19 -3.86 -15.32
N TYR A 182 10.95 -4.93 -14.56
CA TYR A 182 9.75 -5.75 -14.71
C TYR A 182 8.47 -4.92 -14.45
N MET A 183 8.43 -4.15 -13.37
CA MET A 183 7.27 -3.33 -13.03
C MET A 183 6.98 -2.24 -14.08
N THR A 184 8.00 -1.55 -14.60
CA THR A 184 7.80 -0.43 -15.52
C THR A 184 7.69 -0.83 -16.98
N GLU A 185 8.42 -1.87 -17.42
CA GLU A 185 8.47 -2.27 -18.84
C GLU A 185 7.55 -3.44 -19.16
N THR A 186 7.26 -4.32 -18.20
CA THR A 186 6.37 -5.49 -18.41
C THR A 186 4.97 -5.24 -17.88
N LEU A 187 4.85 -4.78 -16.62
CA LEU A 187 3.55 -4.51 -16.02
C LEU A 187 3.01 -3.11 -16.33
N LEU A 188 3.84 -2.23 -16.88
CA LEU A 188 3.49 -0.83 -17.20
C LEU A 188 2.92 -0.07 -16.00
N LEU A 189 3.39 -0.41 -14.79
CA LEU A 189 2.99 0.28 -13.58
C LEU A 189 3.72 1.61 -13.46
N GLU A 190 3.01 2.61 -12.95
CA GLU A 190 3.62 3.81 -12.39
C GLU A 190 3.85 3.61 -10.90
N GLY A 191 4.94 4.19 -10.38
CA GLY A 191 5.33 4.05 -9.00
C GLY A 191 5.98 5.31 -8.46
N SER A 192 6.42 5.24 -7.21
CA SER A 192 7.06 6.35 -6.52
C SER A 192 8.44 5.94 -6.02
N VAL A 193 9.31 6.94 -5.83
CA VAL A 193 10.66 6.75 -5.32
C VAL A 193 10.86 7.62 -4.10
N LYS A 194 11.44 7.05 -3.05
CA LYS A 194 11.92 7.79 -1.89
C LYS A 194 13.39 7.48 -1.65
N ASN A 195 14.22 8.51 -1.84
CA ASN A 195 15.62 8.46 -1.44
C ASN A 195 15.80 8.99 -0.02
N TYR A 196 16.60 8.27 0.77
CA TYR A 196 17.09 8.67 2.08
C TYR A 196 18.60 8.87 2.02
N THR A 197 19.11 9.81 2.79
CA THR A 197 20.53 9.83 3.13
C THR A 197 20.85 8.74 4.15
N ARG A 198 22.11 8.33 4.23
CA ARG A 198 22.57 7.41 5.28
C ARG A 198 22.25 7.90 6.70
N GLN A 199 22.41 9.20 6.98
CA GLN A 199 22.09 9.77 8.28
C GLN A 199 20.60 9.66 8.63
N GLU A 200 19.72 9.89 7.64
CA GLU A 200 18.27 9.72 7.84
C GLU A 200 17.91 8.25 8.08
N ALA A 201 18.52 7.32 7.33
CA ALA A 201 18.32 5.89 7.52
C ALA A 201 18.77 5.42 8.91
N GLU A 202 19.96 5.85 9.36
CA GLU A 202 20.48 5.56 10.69
C GLU A 202 19.56 6.10 11.79
N LYS A 203 19.07 7.34 11.65
CA LYS A 203 18.11 7.92 12.60
C LYS A 203 16.81 7.11 12.66
N ILE A 204 16.27 6.72 11.50
CA ILE A 204 15.05 5.89 11.44
C ILE A 204 15.27 4.55 12.15
N VAL A 205 16.42 3.92 11.96
CA VAL A 205 16.76 2.64 12.61
C VAL A 205 16.86 2.83 14.13
N MET A 206 17.54 3.87 14.60
CA MET A 206 17.67 4.17 16.03
C MET A 206 16.32 4.43 16.69
N ASP A 207 15.48 5.29 16.11
CA ASP A 207 14.12 5.61 16.60
C ASP A 207 13.22 4.35 16.69
N ARG A 208 13.55 3.28 15.96
CA ARG A 208 12.83 2.01 15.96
C ARG A 208 13.36 1.02 17.00
N MET A 209 14.64 1.08 17.35
CA MET A 209 15.23 0.22 18.40
C MET A 209 14.84 0.68 19.81
N GLU A 210 14.43 1.94 19.96
CA GLU A 210 14.00 2.53 21.24
C GLU A 210 12.51 2.36 21.55
N ARG A 211 11.73 1.68 20.69
CA ARG A 211 10.29 1.42 20.86
C ARG A 211 10.00 -0.06 21.08
#